data_AF-J9M6V5-F1
#
_entry.id   AF-J9M6V5-F1
#
_cell.length_a   1.000
_cell.length_b   1.000
_cell.length_c   1.000
_cell.angle_alpha   90.00
_cell.angle_beta   90.00
_cell.angle_gamma   90.00
#
_symmetry.space_group_name_H-M   'P 1'
#
loop_
_entity.id
_entity.type
_entity.pdbx_description
1 polymer ?
#
loop_
_entity_poly.entity_id
_entity_poly.type
_entity_poly.pdbx_seq_one_letter_code
_entity_poly.pdbx_strand_id
1 'polypeptide(L)'
;MNSLSSEFSSLLSNALTSLGYERLFNIAFVFTVETGFIPTTLAEHFDSTNSNIELAKMVNNVPLNSFWHKNNNIFNAELVMSNQLCHLTGVPNDDLLIITLSYSNVSKCTYFEIDRSIFSINTEHVFHLSLKYKNLVSVPIKCAILEITVGQYPGLCGIPEELISYIITKLNNTSDLYALMRCCKKLYHSVISNQFLWKTLVVEKYKKEKLSTDLIQQPIMDWRTVYYEVNRIKSGRRTIEIIRE
;
A
#
# COMPACT_ATOMS: atom_id res chain seq x y z
N MET A 1 -14.14 5.73 11.18
CA MET A 1 -13.73 5.41 12.56
C MET A 1 -13.21 3.98 12.54
N ASN A 2 -11.90 3.81 12.37
CA ASN A 2 -11.28 2.49 12.39
C ASN A 2 -10.55 2.37 13.72
N SER A 3 -11.00 1.46 14.60
CA SER A 3 -10.22 1.10 15.77
C SER A 3 -8.96 0.39 15.27
N LEU A 4 -7.83 1.10 15.24
CA LEU A 4 -6.56 0.43 15.49
C LEU A 4 -6.77 -0.42 16.75
N SER A 5 -6.32 -1.68 16.74
CA SER A 5 -6.36 -2.48 17.97
C SER A 5 -5.69 -1.65 19.08
N SER A 6 -6.23 -1.70 20.30
CA SER A 6 -5.78 -0.85 21.41
C SER A 6 -4.27 -0.97 21.64
N GLU A 7 -3.69 -2.11 21.31
CA GLU A 7 -2.28 -2.44 21.48
C GLU A 7 -1.34 -1.67 20.53
N PHE A 8 -1.69 -1.55 19.24
CA PHE A 8 -0.87 -0.75 18.29
C PHE A 8 -1.06 0.75 18.53
N SER A 9 -2.24 1.16 18.98
CA SER A 9 -2.46 2.54 19.45
C SER A 9 -1.60 2.88 20.66
N SER A 10 -1.44 1.92 21.59
CA SER A 10 -0.53 2.04 22.74
C SER A 10 0.94 2.10 22.31
N LEU A 11 1.38 1.20 21.42
CA LEU A 11 2.75 1.22 20.90
C LEU A 11 3.09 2.55 20.23
N LEU A 12 2.17 3.04 19.40
CA LEU A 12 2.34 4.31 18.73
C LEU A 12 2.43 5.44 19.76
N SER A 13 1.56 5.45 20.77
CA SER A 13 1.61 6.44 21.86
C SER A 13 2.95 6.42 22.59
N ASN A 14 3.52 5.24 22.85
CA ASN A 14 4.85 5.08 23.42
C ASN A 14 5.94 5.66 22.49
N ALA A 15 5.83 5.44 21.18
CA ALA A 15 6.75 6.04 20.21
C ALA A 15 6.71 7.57 20.21
N LEU A 16 5.57 8.18 20.55
CA LEU A 16 5.43 9.64 20.60
C LEU A 16 6.11 10.28 21.83
N THR A 17 6.48 9.49 22.84
CA THR A 17 7.16 9.99 24.06
C THR A 17 8.61 10.43 23.80
N SER A 18 9.30 9.83 22.82
CA SER A 18 10.65 10.24 22.40
C SER A 18 10.63 11.59 21.66
N LEU A 19 11.80 12.18 21.42
CA LEU A 19 11.97 13.45 20.69
C LEU A 19 12.87 13.29 19.46
N GLY A 20 12.74 14.22 18.52
CA GLY A 20 13.60 14.31 17.33
C GLY A 20 13.65 13.02 16.51
N TYR A 21 14.84 12.62 16.09
CA TYR A 21 15.06 11.43 15.27
C TYR A 21 14.64 10.12 15.92
N GLU A 22 14.75 10.02 17.24
CA GLU A 22 14.36 8.82 17.97
C GLU A 22 12.84 8.58 17.86
N ARG A 23 12.04 9.64 17.96
CA ARG A 23 10.59 9.58 17.73
C ARG A 23 10.28 9.06 16.32
N LEU A 24 10.93 9.63 15.31
CA LEU A 24 10.71 9.24 13.92
C LEU A 24 11.08 7.77 13.67
N PHE A 25 12.18 7.30 14.27
CA PHE A 25 12.60 5.92 14.18
C PHE A 25 11.65 4.98 14.93
N ASN A 26 11.19 5.34 16.13
CA ASN A 26 10.21 4.58 16.89
C ASN A 26 8.88 4.45 16.13
N ILE A 27 8.42 5.52 15.48
CA ILE A 27 7.21 5.47 14.63
C ILE A 27 7.40 4.48 13.47
N ALA A 28 8.54 4.54 12.78
CA ALA A 28 8.85 3.62 11.69
C ALA A 28 8.94 2.17 12.16
N PHE A 29 9.56 1.94 13.32
CA PHE A 29 9.65 0.64 13.96
C PHE A 29 8.25 0.07 14.24
N VAL A 30 7.36 0.86 14.87
CA VAL A 30 5.97 0.44 15.14
C VAL A 30 5.23 0.08 13.85
N PHE A 31 5.36 0.88 12.79
CA PHE A 31 4.73 0.54 11.50
C PHE A 31 5.30 -0.73 10.87
N THR A 32 6.58 -1.00 11.08
CA THR A 32 7.24 -2.22 10.59
C THR A 32 6.70 -3.44 11.33
N VAL A 33 6.59 -3.37 12.66
CA VAL A 33 5.97 -4.40 13.49
C VAL A 33 4.51 -4.63 13.10
N GLU A 34 3.74 -3.57 12.87
CA GLU A 34 2.34 -3.65 12.44
C GLU A 34 2.18 -4.41 11.11
N THR A 35 3.17 -4.34 10.22
CA THR A 35 3.17 -5.10 8.95
C THR A 35 3.56 -6.57 9.08
N GLY A 36 3.93 -7.02 10.27
CA GLY A 36 4.23 -8.43 10.60
C GLY A 36 5.71 -8.77 10.67
N PHE A 37 6.59 -7.78 10.83
CA PHE A 37 8.01 -8.00 11.11
C PHE A 37 8.21 -8.12 12.63
N ILE A 38 8.93 -9.14 13.06
CA ILE A 38 9.12 -9.47 14.48
C ILE A 38 10.54 -9.04 14.89
N PRO A 39 10.75 -8.26 15.95
CA PRO A 39 12.10 -7.98 16.45
C PRO A 39 12.85 -9.29 16.73
N THR A 40 14.13 -9.40 16.34
CA THR A 40 14.91 -10.66 16.50
C THR A 40 14.89 -11.17 17.94
N THR A 41 14.93 -10.27 18.92
CA THR A 41 14.88 -10.59 20.36
C THR A 41 13.58 -11.25 20.81
N LEU A 42 12.51 -11.18 20.01
CA LEU A 42 11.21 -11.80 20.28
C LEU A 42 10.90 -12.97 19.34
N ALA A 43 11.75 -13.25 18.35
CA ALA A 43 11.48 -14.24 17.31
C ALA A 43 11.34 -15.67 17.86
N GLU A 44 12.09 -16.02 18.89
CA GLU A 44 12.00 -17.34 19.55
C GLU A 44 10.70 -17.55 20.34
N HIS A 45 9.96 -16.47 20.62
CA HIS A 45 8.71 -16.49 21.38
C HIS A 45 7.48 -16.33 20.49
N PHE A 46 7.67 -16.28 19.17
CA PHE A 46 6.60 -15.96 18.23
C PHE A 46 6.49 -17.04 17.16
N ASP A 47 5.52 -17.94 17.33
CA ASP A 47 5.22 -19.00 16.38
C ASP A 47 4.27 -18.51 15.28
N SER A 48 4.17 -19.29 14.19
CA SER A 48 3.33 -19.00 13.01
C SER A 48 1.83 -18.81 13.31
N THR A 49 1.36 -19.21 14.49
CA THR A 49 -0.03 -19.05 14.95
C THR A 49 -0.27 -17.78 15.74
N ASN A 50 0.78 -17.09 16.18
CA ASN A 50 0.67 -15.90 17.00
C ASN A 50 0.20 -14.71 16.15
N SER A 51 -0.71 -13.93 16.71
CA SER A 51 -1.28 -12.78 16.01
C SER A 51 -0.38 -11.54 16.13
N ASN A 52 -0.44 -10.61 15.16
CA ASN A 52 0.25 -9.31 15.28
C ASN A 52 -0.17 -8.53 16.54
N ILE A 53 -1.36 -8.80 17.10
CA ILE A 53 -1.82 -8.21 18.37
C ILE A 53 -0.99 -8.72 19.54
N GLU A 54 -0.67 -10.02 19.56
CA GLU A 54 0.18 -10.61 20.59
C GLU A 54 1.62 -10.07 20.50
N LEU A 55 2.14 -9.91 19.28
CA LEU A 55 3.41 -9.24 19.04
C LEU A 55 3.39 -7.83 19.62
N ALA A 56 2.31 -7.07 19.37
CA ALA A 56 2.17 -5.74 19.90
C ALA A 56 2.16 -5.70 21.44
N LYS A 57 1.58 -6.70 22.11
CA LYS A 57 1.61 -6.84 23.56
C LYS A 57 3.03 -7.11 24.07
N MET A 58 3.75 -8.04 23.44
CA MET A 58 5.14 -8.35 23.80
C MET A 58 6.05 -7.13 23.66
N VAL A 59 5.91 -6.37 22.57
CA VAL A 59 6.67 -5.13 22.35
C VAL A 59 6.29 -4.06 23.38
N ASN A 60 5.01 -3.92 23.74
CA ASN A 60 4.57 -2.95 24.76
C ASN A 60 5.11 -3.23 26.17
N ASN A 61 5.53 -4.47 26.47
CA ASN A 61 6.05 -4.83 27.80
C ASN A 61 7.49 -4.34 28.05
N VAL A 62 8.15 -3.81 27.03
CA VAL A 62 9.56 -3.40 27.08
C VAL A 62 9.69 -2.01 26.44
N PRO A 63 10.60 -1.13 26.93
CA PRO A 63 10.89 0.13 26.27
C PRO A 63 11.29 -0.05 24.80
N LEU A 64 10.74 0.76 23.89
CA LEU A 64 10.97 0.63 22.45
C LEU A 64 12.46 0.68 22.06
N ASN A 65 13.25 1.45 22.80
CA ASN A 65 14.71 1.56 22.62
C ASN A 65 15.49 0.30 22.98
N SER A 66 14.82 -0.75 23.49
CA SER A 66 15.44 -2.07 23.71
C SER A 66 15.50 -2.91 22.43
N PHE A 67 14.73 -2.54 21.39
CA PHE A 67 14.66 -3.28 20.12
C PHE A 67 15.55 -2.69 19.02
N TRP A 68 16.28 -1.62 19.32
CA TRP A 68 17.17 -0.97 18.39
C TRP A 68 18.36 -0.37 19.11
N HIS A 69 19.43 -0.11 18.38
CA HIS A 69 20.62 0.56 18.90
C HIS A 69 21.01 1.71 17.99
N LYS A 70 21.77 2.65 18.54
CA LYS A 70 22.28 3.82 17.81
C LYS A 70 23.79 3.76 17.76
N ASN A 71 24.37 3.83 16.56
CA ASN A 71 25.81 3.88 16.34
C ASN A 71 26.14 5.00 15.35
N ASN A 72 27.06 5.91 15.68
CA ASN A 72 27.44 7.04 14.83
C ASN A 72 26.23 7.84 14.30
N ASN A 73 25.25 8.10 15.15
CA ASN A 73 23.97 8.72 14.81
C ASN A 73 23.03 7.94 13.87
N ILE A 74 23.40 6.72 13.47
CA ILE A 74 22.54 5.83 12.68
C ILE A 74 21.77 4.92 13.64
N PHE A 75 20.46 4.83 13.46
CA PHE A 75 19.58 3.94 14.20
C PHE A 75 19.48 2.61 13.46
N ASN A 76 19.56 1.48 14.18
CA ASN A 76 19.49 0.15 13.60
C ASN A 76 18.62 -0.78 14.45
N ALA A 77 17.69 -1.48 13.81
CA ALA A 77 16.92 -2.56 14.40
C ALA A 77 17.00 -3.81 13.51
N GLU A 78 17.08 -4.98 14.14
CA GLU A 78 17.04 -6.26 13.44
C GLU A 78 15.68 -6.91 13.65
N LEU A 79 15.07 -7.33 12.54
CA LEU A 79 13.76 -7.96 12.55
C LEU A 79 13.77 -9.24 11.71
N VAL A 80 12.81 -10.12 11.94
CA VAL A 80 12.60 -11.36 11.20
C VAL A 80 11.21 -11.35 10.60
N MET A 81 11.11 -11.81 9.37
CA MET A 81 9.84 -12.12 8.72
C MET A 81 9.99 -13.41 7.93
N SER A 82 9.13 -14.40 8.20
CA SER A 82 9.18 -15.71 7.51
C SER A 82 10.59 -16.33 7.49
N ASN A 83 11.26 -16.31 8.64
CA ASN A 83 12.63 -16.80 8.86
C ASN A 83 13.72 -16.04 8.06
N GLN A 84 13.39 -14.86 7.53
CA GLN A 84 14.34 -13.99 6.84
C GLN A 84 14.74 -12.80 7.72
N LEU A 85 16.05 -12.60 7.88
CA LEU A 85 16.61 -11.45 8.60
C LEU A 85 16.43 -10.17 7.78
N CYS A 86 15.91 -9.14 8.44
CA CYS A 86 15.64 -7.82 7.90
C CYS A 86 16.33 -6.77 8.78
N HIS A 87 16.78 -5.69 8.15
CA HIS A 87 17.40 -4.56 8.85
C HIS A 87 16.58 -3.30 8.60
N LEU A 88 16.15 -2.67 9.69
CA LEU A 88 15.56 -1.33 9.67
C LEU A 88 16.62 -0.33 10.10
N THR A 89 16.96 0.59 9.21
CA THR A 89 18.00 1.60 9.43
C THR A 89 17.44 3.00 9.30
N GLY A 90 17.77 3.87 10.25
CA GLY A 90 17.44 5.29 10.24
C GLY A 90 18.71 6.14 10.14
N VAL A 91 18.88 6.87 9.06
CA VAL A 91 20.03 7.77 8.83
C VAL A 91 19.55 9.23 8.92
N PRO A 92 20.02 10.00 9.91
CA PRO A 92 19.75 11.43 9.97
C PRO A 92 20.33 12.17 8.76
N ASN A 93 19.56 13.10 8.22
CA ASN A 93 19.95 14.01 7.15
C ASN A 93 19.27 15.38 7.37
N ASP A 94 19.98 16.32 7.99
CA ASP A 94 19.51 17.66 8.38
C ASP A 94 18.26 17.69 9.26
N ASP A 95 17.08 17.79 8.65
CA ASP A 95 15.76 17.78 9.30
C ASP A 95 14.94 16.54 8.94
N LEU A 96 15.57 15.56 8.29
CA LEU A 96 14.95 14.37 7.76
C LEU A 96 15.59 13.13 8.38
N LEU A 97 14.78 12.12 8.70
CA LEU A 97 15.27 10.77 8.94
C LEU A 97 15.00 9.93 7.70
N ILE A 98 16.07 9.50 7.02
CA ILE A 98 15.97 8.51 5.95
C ILE A 98 15.79 7.15 6.59
N ILE A 99 14.65 6.52 6.36
CA ILE A 99 14.31 5.21 6.90
C ILE A 99 14.40 4.20 5.77
N THR A 100 15.20 3.17 5.97
CA THR A 100 15.40 2.08 5.03
C THR A 100 15.05 0.77 5.70
N LEU A 101 14.26 -0.05 5.02
CA LEU A 101 14.07 -1.46 5.37
C LEU A 101 14.71 -2.30 4.26
N SER A 102 15.56 -3.23 4.67
CA SER A 102 16.28 -4.11 3.75
C SER A 102 16.19 -5.56 4.17
N TYR A 103 16.11 -6.43 3.17
CA TYR A 103 16.22 -7.88 3.29
C TYR A 103 17.11 -8.36 2.14
N SER A 104 18.17 -9.10 2.45
CA SER A 104 19.14 -9.56 1.44
C SER A 104 19.59 -8.38 0.54
N ASN A 105 19.50 -8.52 -0.79
CA ASN A 105 19.85 -7.49 -1.76
C ASN A 105 18.68 -6.53 -2.11
N VAL A 106 17.54 -6.63 -1.42
CA VAL A 106 16.36 -5.80 -1.67
C VAL A 106 16.25 -4.75 -0.56
N SER A 107 16.19 -3.49 -0.94
CA SER A 107 15.98 -2.38 -0.01
C SER A 107 14.92 -1.41 -0.52
N LYS A 108 14.20 -0.82 0.41
CA LYS A 108 13.25 0.26 0.16
C LYS A 108 13.44 1.34 1.21
N CYS A 109 13.31 2.58 0.79
CA CYS A 109 13.48 3.71 1.68
C CYS A 109 12.38 4.76 1.50
N THR A 110 12.20 5.53 2.55
CA THR A 110 11.42 6.76 2.58
C THR A 110 12.07 7.72 3.56
N TYR A 111 11.55 8.92 3.70
CA TYR A 111 11.99 9.86 4.72
C TYR A 111 10.81 10.39 5.52
N PHE A 112 11.06 10.64 6.80
CA PHE A 112 10.19 11.39 7.70
C PHE A 112 10.86 12.71 8.06
N GLU A 113 10.07 13.77 8.10
CA GLU A 113 10.55 15.11 8.47
C GLU A 113 10.40 15.30 9.98
N ILE A 114 11.37 15.95 10.62
CA ILE A 114 11.21 16.43 11.99
C ILE A 114 10.19 17.55 11.94
N ASP A 115 8.99 17.26 12.44
CA ASP A 115 8.00 18.31 12.60
C ASP A 115 8.36 19.19 13.80
N ARG A 116 9.04 20.30 13.52
CA ARG A 116 9.42 21.31 14.53
C ARG A 116 8.21 22.12 15.00
N SER A 117 7.05 22.01 14.33
CA SER A 117 5.89 22.88 14.55
C SER A 117 4.75 22.22 15.35
N ILE A 118 4.84 20.91 15.62
CA ILE A 118 3.74 20.15 16.21
C ILE A 118 4.10 19.62 17.61
N PHE A 119 3.64 20.35 18.63
CA PHE A 119 3.63 19.89 20.03
C PHE A 119 2.62 18.75 20.28
N SER A 120 1.66 18.54 19.37
CA SER A 120 0.62 17.52 19.48
C SER A 120 0.43 16.81 18.15
N ILE A 121 0.99 15.62 18.01
CA ILE A 121 0.92 14.83 16.79
C ILE A 121 -0.54 14.65 16.37
N ASN A 122 -0.93 15.28 15.27
CA ASN A 122 -2.25 15.09 14.67
C ASN A 122 -2.35 13.63 14.22
N THR A 123 -3.37 12.92 14.68
CA THR A 123 -3.63 11.51 14.33
C THR A 123 -3.73 11.31 12.82
N GLU A 124 -4.21 12.32 12.10
CA GLU A 124 -4.27 12.34 10.64
C GLU A 124 -2.87 12.32 9.99
N HIS A 125 -1.92 13.09 10.55
CA HIS A 125 -0.54 13.11 10.06
C HIS A 125 0.14 11.75 10.23
N VAL A 126 -0.04 11.09 11.38
CA VAL A 126 0.51 9.76 11.62
C VAL A 126 -0.11 8.72 10.70
N PHE A 127 -1.41 8.83 10.43
CA PHE A 127 -2.08 7.97 9.48
C PHE A 127 -1.48 8.11 8.08
N HIS A 128 -1.24 9.34 7.61
CA HIS A 128 -0.58 9.58 6.33
C HIS A 128 0.86 9.05 6.30
N LEU A 129 1.64 9.26 7.37
CA LEU A 129 2.97 8.69 7.49
C LEU A 129 2.95 7.16 7.45
N SER A 130 2.00 6.54 8.15
CA SER A 130 1.80 5.09 8.18
C SER A 130 1.52 4.56 6.78
N LEU A 131 0.59 5.19 6.06
CA LEU A 131 0.24 4.80 4.70
C LEU A 131 1.43 4.96 3.73
N LYS A 132 2.13 6.10 3.81
CA LYS A 132 3.33 6.37 3.00
C LYS A 132 4.41 5.32 3.26
N TYR A 133 4.73 5.07 4.53
CA TYR A 133 5.75 4.12 4.94
C TYR A 133 5.41 2.70 4.51
N LYS A 134 4.20 2.22 4.81
CA LYS A 134 3.78 0.86 4.49
C LYS A 134 3.80 0.62 2.98
N ASN A 135 3.24 1.55 2.19
CA ASN A 135 3.15 1.38 0.74
C ASN A 135 4.52 1.43 0.04
N LEU A 136 5.44 2.27 0.52
CA LEU A 136 6.74 2.46 -0.14
C LEU A 136 7.83 1.54 0.39
N VAL A 137 7.75 1.14 1.66
CA VAL A 137 8.83 0.46 2.39
C VAL A 137 8.42 -0.93 2.86
N SER A 138 7.58 -1.03 3.89
CA SER A 138 7.41 -2.32 4.57
C SER A 138 6.58 -3.34 3.79
N VAL A 139 5.53 -2.94 3.07
CA VAL A 139 4.74 -3.86 2.23
C VAL A 139 5.56 -4.38 1.04
N PRO A 140 6.29 -3.56 0.27
CA PRO A 140 7.14 -4.09 -0.80
C PRO A 140 8.22 -5.06 -0.32
N ILE A 141 8.86 -4.81 0.83
CA ILE A 141 9.82 -5.76 1.41
C ILE A 141 9.13 -7.05 1.86
N LYS A 142 7.97 -6.94 2.52
CA LYS A 142 7.13 -8.08 2.89
C LYS A 142 6.76 -8.93 1.67
N CYS A 143 6.34 -8.30 0.58
CA CYS A 143 6.04 -9.00 -0.67
C CYS A 143 7.27 -9.71 -1.22
N ALA A 144 8.42 -9.05 -1.27
CA ALA A 144 9.67 -9.66 -1.76
C ALA A 144 10.09 -10.90 -0.93
N ILE A 145 9.90 -10.85 0.40
CA ILE A 145 10.16 -12.01 1.28
C ILE A 145 9.17 -13.13 0.99
N LEU A 146 7.88 -12.81 0.95
CA LEU A 146 6.82 -13.82 0.85
C LEU A 146 6.71 -14.43 -0.54
N GLU A 147 7.15 -13.73 -1.59
CA GLU A 147 7.32 -14.28 -2.93
C GLU A 147 8.34 -15.44 -2.94
N ILE A 148 9.39 -15.35 -2.11
CA ILE A 148 10.43 -16.38 -2.01
C ILE A 148 9.99 -17.51 -1.07
N THR A 149 9.37 -17.18 0.07
CA THR A 149 9.10 -18.17 1.12
C THR A 149 7.78 -18.91 0.95
N VAL A 150 6.76 -18.27 0.36
CA VAL A 150 5.39 -18.83 0.21
C VAL A 150 4.99 -18.92 -1.27
N GLY A 151 5.81 -18.41 -2.20
CA GLY A 151 5.53 -18.41 -3.64
C GLY A 151 4.65 -17.23 -4.04
N GLN A 152 3.32 -17.37 -3.98
CA GLN A 152 2.40 -16.26 -4.29
C GLN A 152 1.82 -15.68 -3.00
N TYR A 153 2.29 -14.49 -2.63
CA TYR A 153 1.72 -13.75 -1.51
C TYR A 153 0.24 -13.41 -1.78
N PRO A 154 -0.69 -13.62 -0.81
CA PRO A 154 -2.12 -13.31 -0.97
C PRO A 154 -2.34 -11.78 -1.02
N GLY A 155 -2.03 -11.19 -2.15
CA GLY A 155 -2.53 -9.89 -2.57
C GLY A 155 -3.51 -10.07 -3.72
N LEU A 156 -4.27 -9.02 -4.05
CA LEU A 156 -5.13 -9.04 -5.24
C LEU A 156 -4.35 -9.40 -6.52
N CYS A 157 -3.05 -9.10 -6.57
CA CYS A 157 -2.19 -9.47 -7.70
C CYS A 157 -1.67 -10.92 -7.65
N GLY A 158 -1.80 -11.61 -6.51
CA GLY A 158 -1.38 -13.00 -6.32
C GLY A 158 -2.45 -14.04 -6.64
N ILE A 159 -3.69 -13.62 -6.91
CA ILE A 159 -4.76 -14.54 -7.32
C ILE A 159 -4.78 -14.71 -8.86
N PRO A 160 -5.34 -15.83 -9.39
CA PRO A 160 -5.57 -16.05 -10.81
C PRO A 160 -6.28 -14.87 -11.51
N GLU A 161 -5.91 -14.58 -12.76
CA GLU A 161 -6.42 -13.42 -13.50
C GLU A 161 -7.93 -13.45 -13.71
N GLU A 162 -8.52 -14.64 -13.75
CA GLU A 162 -9.96 -14.89 -13.82
C GLU A 162 -10.66 -14.38 -12.56
N LEU A 163 -10.06 -14.59 -11.38
CA LEU A 163 -10.59 -14.11 -10.10
C LEU A 163 -10.41 -12.60 -9.96
N ILE A 164 -9.27 -12.05 -10.40
CA ILE A 164 -9.07 -10.59 -10.47
C ILE A 164 -10.15 -9.97 -11.35
N SER A 165 -10.37 -10.54 -12.54
CA SER A 165 -11.39 -10.08 -13.49
C SER A 165 -12.79 -10.17 -12.88
N TYR A 166 -13.11 -11.26 -12.18
CA TYR A 166 -14.37 -11.40 -11.46
C TYR A 166 -14.56 -10.32 -10.39
N ILE A 167 -13.56 -10.08 -9.54
CA ILE A 167 -13.61 -9.03 -8.51
C ILE A 167 -13.80 -7.65 -9.16
N ILE A 168 -13.05 -7.35 -10.21
CA ILE A 168 -13.15 -6.09 -10.96
C ILE A 168 -14.56 -5.90 -11.53
N THR A 169 -15.20 -6.96 -12.06
CA THR A 169 -16.58 -6.87 -12.58
C THR A 169 -17.63 -6.59 -11.50
N LYS A 170 -17.31 -6.77 -10.21
CA LYS A 170 -18.19 -6.38 -9.10
C LYS A 170 -18.04 -4.92 -8.69
N LEU A 171 -17.03 -4.21 -9.22
CA LEU A 171 -16.87 -2.78 -9.01
C LEU A 171 -17.81 -2.03 -9.96
N ASN A 172 -18.98 -1.65 -9.45
CA ASN A 172 -20.04 -1.01 -10.23
C ASN A 172 -19.70 0.44 -10.66
N ASN A 173 -18.65 1.05 -10.09
CA ASN A 173 -18.30 2.45 -10.34
C ASN A 173 -16.96 2.58 -11.06
N THR A 174 -16.96 3.38 -12.14
CA THR A 174 -15.77 3.68 -12.92
C THR A 174 -14.71 4.47 -12.16
N SER A 175 -15.06 5.22 -11.11
CA SER A 175 -14.06 5.85 -10.23
C SER A 175 -13.17 4.83 -9.56
N ASP A 176 -13.76 3.73 -9.10
CA ASP A 176 -13.07 2.69 -8.34
C ASP A 176 -12.14 1.91 -9.26
N LEU A 177 -12.57 1.69 -10.50
CA LEU A 177 -11.73 1.13 -11.56
C LEU A 177 -10.50 2.00 -11.84
N TYR A 178 -10.67 3.33 -11.94
CA TYR A 178 -9.53 4.23 -12.14
C TYR A 178 -8.59 4.28 -10.93
N ALA A 179 -9.13 4.22 -9.71
CA ALA A 179 -8.31 4.11 -8.51
C ALA A 179 -7.49 2.81 -8.54
N LEU A 180 -8.13 1.70 -8.89
CA LEU A 180 -7.52 0.37 -8.97
C LEU A 180 -6.43 0.28 -10.05
N MET A 181 -6.65 0.91 -11.21
CA MET A 181 -5.66 1.03 -12.28
C MET A 181 -4.40 1.80 -11.85
N ARG A 182 -4.50 2.71 -10.87
CA ARG A 182 -3.35 3.47 -10.35
C ARG A 182 -2.51 2.70 -9.34
N CYS A 183 -3.04 1.59 -8.80
CA CYS A 183 -2.35 0.80 -7.78
C CYS A 183 -1.10 0.10 -8.34
N CYS A 184 -1.20 -0.57 -9.50
CA CYS A 184 -0.05 -1.22 -10.12
C CYS A 184 -0.27 -1.53 -11.61
N LYS A 185 0.83 -1.82 -12.31
CA LYS A 185 0.82 -2.16 -13.74
C LYS A 185 -0.02 -3.40 -14.07
N LYS A 186 -0.02 -4.42 -13.19
CA LYS A 186 -0.83 -5.64 -13.40
C LYS A 186 -2.31 -5.32 -13.43
N LEU A 187 -2.81 -4.59 -12.41
CA LEU A 187 -4.22 -4.17 -12.33
C LEU A 187 -4.60 -3.20 -13.45
N TYR A 188 -3.71 -2.30 -13.83
CA TYR A 188 -3.89 -1.45 -15.00
C TYR A 188 -4.18 -2.28 -16.27
N HIS A 189 -3.36 -3.30 -16.54
CA HIS A 189 -3.56 -4.19 -17.68
C HIS A 189 -4.84 -5.02 -17.52
N SER A 190 -5.09 -5.62 -16.35
CA SER A 190 -6.29 -6.42 -16.09
C SER A 190 -7.60 -5.63 -16.29
N VAL A 191 -7.62 -4.33 -16.02
CA VAL A 191 -8.80 -3.48 -16.28
C VAL A 191 -8.89 -3.09 -17.75
N ILE A 192 -7.77 -2.71 -18.38
CA ILE A 192 -7.79 -2.20 -19.77
C ILE A 192 -8.06 -3.28 -20.79
N SER A 193 -7.48 -4.46 -20.64
CA SER A 193 -7.64 -5.55 -21.61
C SER A 193 -9.00 -6.26 -21.48
N ASN A 194 -9.73 -6.03 -20.38
CA ASN A 194 -10.99 -6.72 -20.11
C ASN A 194 -12.16 -6.12 -20.91
N GLN A 195 -12.31 -6.58 -22.15
CA GLN A 195 -13.39 -6.16 -23.04
C GLN A 195 -14.79 -6.46 -22.49
N PHE A 196 -14.94 -7.53 -21.72
CA PHE A 196 -16.21 -7.91 -21.11
C PHE A 196 -16.66 -6.90 -20.04
N LEU A 197 -15.74 -6.44 -19.20
CA LEU A 197 -15.97 -5.37 -18.22
C LEU A 197 -16.45 -4.09 -18.91
N TRP A 198 -15.71 -3.61 -19.91
CA TRP A 198 -16.05 -2.38 -20.63
C TRP A 198 -17.40 -2.51 -21.35
N LYS A 199 -17.66 -3.65 -21.98
CA LYS A 199 -18.97 -3.95 -22.57
C LYS A 199 -20.09 -3.87 -21.54
N THR A 200 -19.90 -4.48 -20.37
CA THR A 200 -20.90 -4.48 -19.29
C THR A 200 -21.17 -3.06 -18.80
N LEU A 201 -20.13 -2.27 -18.57
CA LEU A 201 -20.26 -0.86 -18.14
C LEU A 201 -21.00 -0.01 -19.17
N VAL A 202 -20.70 -0.18 -20.46
CA VAL A 202 -21.43 0.49 -21.55
C VAL A 202 -22.89 0.02 -21.53
N VAL A 203 -23.14 -1.29 -21.61
CA VAL A 203 -24.50 -1.83 -21.69
C VAL A 203 -25.34 -1.50 -20.46
N GLU A 204 -24.82 -1.58 -19.23
CA GLU A 204 -25.59 -1.27 -18.01
C GLU A 204 -25.85 0.22 -17.85
N LYS A 205 -24.85 1.07 -18.13
CA LYS A 205 -25.01 2.53 -18.09
C LYS A 205 -25.99 3.02 -19.16
N TYR A 206 -26.05 2.34 -20.30
CA TYR A 206 -26.88 2.74 -21.44
C TYR A 206 -28.14 1.90 -21.66
N LYS A 207 -28.37 0.79 -20.94
CA LYS A 207 -29.72 0.18 -20.85
C LYS A 207 -30.75 1.18 -20.32
N LYS A 208 -30.31 2.18 -19.57
CA LYS A 208 -31.13 3.26 -19.02
C LYS A 208 -31.37 4.42 -20.00
N GLU A 209 -30.60 4.52 -21.08
CA GLU A 209 -30.68 5.62 -22.04
C GLU A 209 -30.65 5.05 -23.46
N LYS A 210 -31.77 5.18 -24.19
CA LYS A 210 -31.92 4.69 -25.58
C LYS A 210 -30.81 5.25 -26.49
N LEU A 211 -29.70 4.53 -26.64
CA LEU A 211 -28.69 4.81 -27.64
C LEU A 211 -29.11 4.23 -28.98
N SER A 212 -28.79 4.94 -30.07
CA SER A 212 -29.07 4.49 -31.43
C SER A 212 -28.36 3.16 -31.70
N THR A 213 -29.08 2.27 -32.38
CA THR A 213 -28.68 0.91 -32.75
C THR A 213 -27.39 0.84 -33.57
N ASP A 214 -26.92 1.97 -34.10
CA ASP A 214 -25.81 2.06 -35.05
C ASP A 214 -24.44 1.85 -34.39
N LEU A 215 -24.29 2.17 -33.11
CA LEU A 215 -23.03 2.00 -32.38
C LEU A 215 -22.77 0.57 -31.90
N ILE A 216 -23.76 -0.33 -31.92
CA ILE A 216 -23.62 -1.71 -31.39
C ILE A 216 -23.30 -2.71 -32.51
N GLN A 217 -23.48 -2.32 -33.78
CA GLN A 217 -23.42 -3.22 -34.95
C GLN A 217 -22.06 -3.28 -35.66
N GLN A 218 -21.00 -2.66 -35.13
CA GLN A 218 -19.67 -2.70 -35.76
C GLN A 218 -18.86 -3.97 -35.40
N PRO A 219 -18.04 -4.52 -36.32
CA PRO A 219 -17.67 -5.94 -36.28
C PRO A 219 -16.54 -6.28 -35.30
N ILE A 220 -15.72 -5.31 -34.89
CA ILE A 220 -14.65 -5.48 -33.89
C ILE A 220 -14.60 -4.21 -33.06
N MET A 221 -15.30 -4.22 -31.94
CA MET A 221 -15.44 -3.04 -31.10
C MET A 221 -14.58 -3.17 -29.85
N ASP A 222 -13.56 -2.31 -29.74
CA ASP A 222 -12.93 -2.05 -28.45
C ASP A 222 -13.94 -1.29 -27.57
N TRP A 223 -14.57 -2.02 -26.65
CA TRP A 223 -15.62 -1.50 -25.78
C TRP A 223 -15.12 -0.36 -24.88
N ARG A 224 -13.81 -0.30 -24.63
CA ARG A 224 -13.19 0.82 -23.92
C ARG A 224 -13.24 2.10 -24.75
N THR A 225 -12.90 2.01 -26.03
CA THR A 225 -12.99 3.14 -26.97
C THR A 225 -14.44 3.62 -27.08
N VAL A 226 -15.39 2.69 -27.19
CA VAL A 226 -16.84 3.00 -27.18
C VAL A 226 -17.25 3.71 -25.88
N TYR A 227 -16.80 3.21 -24.73
CA TYR A 227 -17.07 3.85 -23.44
C TYR A 227 -16.59 5.32 -23.41
N TYR A 228 -15.39 5.60 -23.92
CA TYR A 228 -14.88 6.97 -24.00
C TYR A 228 -15.65 7.83 -24.99
N GLU A 229 -15.97 7.30 -26.16
CA GLU A 229 -16.76 7.99 -27.19
C GLU A 229 -18.13 8.40 -26.66
N VAL A 230 -18.83 7.51 -25.97
CA VAL A 230 -20.16 7.84 -25.44
C VAL A 230 -20.07 8.85 -24.28
N ASN A 231 -19.09 8.73 -23.39
CA ASN A 231 -18.87 9.75 -22.35
C ASN A 231 -18.46 11.11 -22.94
N ARG A 232 -17.73 11.12 -24.06
CA ARG A 232 -17.36 12.34 -24.79
C ARG A 232 -18.60 13.03 -25.37
N ILE A 233 -19.46 12.27 -26.06
CA ILE A 233 -20.74 12.78 -26.59
C ILE A 233 -21.58 13.39 -25.47
N LYS A 234 -21.69 12.71 -24.32
CA LYS A 234 -22.42 13.21 -23.14
C LYS A 234 -21.86 14.49 -22.54
N SER A 235 -20.53 14.64 -22.54
CA SER A 235 -19.87 15.83 -21.99
C SER A 235 -19.87 17.01 -22.97
N GLY A 236 -20.43 16.85 -24.17
CA GLY A 236 -20.51 17.91 -25.18
C GLY A 236 -19.17 18.29 -25.82
N ARG A 237 -18.11 17.48 -25.62
CA ARG A 237 -16.78 17.76 -26.17
C ARG A 237 -16.70 17.31 -27.63
N ARG A 238 -16.55 18.26 -28.56
CA ARG A 238 -16.34 17.98 -30.00
C ARG A 238 -14.97 17.35 -30.27
N THR A 239 -14.89 16.52 -31.31
CA THR A 239 -13.65 16.02 -31.91
C THR A 239 -12.77 17.19 -32.34
N ILE A 240 -11.53 17.25 -31.84
CA ILE A 240 -10.47 17.94 -32.55
C ILE A 240 -9.95 16.90 -33.54
N GLU A 241 -10.30 17.05 -34.81
CA GLU A 241 -9.58 16.37 -35.88
C GLU A 241 -8.15 16.89 -35.83
N ILE A 242 -7.23 16.09 -35.30
CA ILE A 242 -5.81 16.33 -35.53
C ILE A 242 -5.60 15.97 -36.99
N ILE A 243 -5.65 16.99 -37.85
CA ILE A 243 -5.15 16.91 -39.22
C ILE A 243 -3.67 16.54 -39.08
N ARG A 244 -3.33 15.31 -39.47
CA ARG A 244 -1.94 14.92 -39.70
C ARG A 244 -1.53 15.51 -41.05
N GLU A 245 -0.67 16.53 -41.03
CA GLU A 245 0.25 16.78 -42.14
C GLU A 245 1.37 15.74 -42.12
#